data_AF-A0AA38CJ78-F1
#
_entry.id   AF-A0AA38CJ78-F1
#
_cell.length_a   1.000
_cell.length_b   1.000
_cell.length_c   1.000
_cell.angle_alpha   90.00
_cell.angle_beta   90.00
_cell.angle_gamma   90.00
#
_symmetry.space_group_name_H-M   'P 1'
#
loop_
_entity.id
_entity.type
_entity.pdbx_description
1 polymer ?
#
loop_
_entity_poly.entity_id
_entity_poly.type
_entity_poly.pdbx_seq_one_letter_code
_entity_poly.pdbx_strand_id
1 'polypeptide(L)' 'MEGHYTGLLKVHVIRGMNLVQRDLLGSDPYVVVRLGEQSVKCRTVKRNLNPFWDDELTLGIPSETPQLEV' A
#
# COMPACT_ATOMS: atom_id res chain seq x y z
N MET A 1 -21.44 -10.41 10.54
CA MET A 1 -21.15 -10.40 9.09
C MET A 1 -19.69 -10.81 8.96
N GLU A 2 -19.43 -12.11 8.84
CA GLU A 2 -18.07 -12.59 8.58
C GLU A 2 -17.71 -12.17 7.15
N GLY A 3 -16.69 -11.34 7.00
CA GLY A 3 -16.18 -10.96 5.69
C GLY A 3 -15.64 -12.21 5.01
N HIS A 4 -16.43 -12.79 4.10
CA HIS A 4 -15.94 -13.87 3.25
C HIS A 4 -14.87 -13.29 2.32
N TYR A 5 -13.68 -13.88 2.31
CA TYR A 5 -12.63 -13.54 1.36
C TYR A 5 -12.55 -14.63 0.30
N THR A 6 -12.48 -14.26 -0.98
CA THR A 6 -12.37 -15.19 -2.10
C THR A 6 -10.92 -15.55 -2.45
N GLY A 7 -9.96 -14.82 -1.90
CA GLY A 7 -8.54 -15.07 -2.11
C GLY A 7 -7.64 -14.09 -1.38
N LEU A 8 -6.35 -14.19 -1.64
CA LEU A 8 -5.33 -13.29 -1.11
C LEU A 8 -4.64 -12.55 -2.26
N LEU A 9 -4.52 -11.23 -2.13
CA LEU A 9 -3.71 -10.40 -3.01
C LEU A 9 -2.38 -10.11 -2.30
N LYS A 10 -1.29 -10.68 -2.84
CA LYS A 10 0.07 -10.35 -2.43
C LYS A 10 0.62 -9.26 -3.36
N VAL A 11 1.03 -8.13 -2.78
CA VAL A 11 1.63 -6.99 -3.45
C VAL A 11 3.09 -6.88 -3.02
N HIS A 12 4.00 -7.02 -3.97
CA HIS A 12 5.43 -6.81 -3.74
C HIS A 12 5.82 -5.37 -4.08
N VAL A 13 6.05 -4.55 -3.05
CA VAL A 13 6.46 -3.15 -3.19
C VAL A 13 7.98 -3.10 -3.27
N ILE A 14 8.50 -3.04 -4.50
CA ILE A 14 9.95 -3.09 -4.75
C ILE A 14 10.62 -1.74 -4.46
N ARG A 15 10.33 -0.71 -5.26
CA ARG A 15 11.00 0.60 -5.14
C ARG A 15 10.18 1.77 -5.66
N GLY A 16 10.52 2.96 -5.19
CA GLY A 16 10.13 4.24 -5.76
C GLY A 16 11.30 4.85 -6.54
N MET A 17 11.02 5.65 -7.56
CA MET A 17 12.06 6.30 -8.37
C MET A 17 11.72 7.78 -8.54
N ASN A 18 12.69 8.65 -8.30
CA ASN A 18 12.59 10.11 -8.47
C ASN A 18 11.36 10.73 -7.80
N LEU A 19 11.11 10.35 -6.55
CA LEU A 19 10.01 10.89 -5.77
C LEU A 19 10.22 12.38 -5.48
N VAL A 20 9.11 13.10 -5.34
CA VAL A 20 9.14 14.54 -5.07
C VAL A 20 9.77 14.81 -3.71
N GLN A 21 10.73 15.73 -3.67
CA GLN A 21 11.26 16.27 -2.42
C GLN A 21 10.22 17.20 -1.78
N ARG A 22 9.78 16.86 -0.57
CA ARG A 22 8.82 17.67 0.19
C ARG A 22 9.45 18.38 1.38
N ASP A 23 10.61 17.92 1.85
CA ASP A 23 11.38 18.53 2.94
C ASP A 23 12.80 18.91 2.50
N LEU A 24 13.48 19.73 3.32
CA LEU A 24 14.82 20.27 3.04
C LEU A 24 15.86 19.21 2.63
N LEU A 25 15.77 18.00 3.19
CA LEU A 25 16.77 16.93 3.02
C LEU A 25 16.22 15.69 2.30
N GLY A 26 15.03 15.78 1.70
CA GLY A 26 14.40 14.68 0.97
C GLY A 26 12.93 14.52 1.37
N SER A 27 12.42 13.31 1.20
CA SER A 27 11.12 12.90 1.68
C SER A 27 11.26 11.60 2.46
N ASP A 28 10.26 11.27 3.28
CA ASP A 28 10.16 10.02 4.02
C ASP A 28 9.10 9.10 3.38
N PRO A 29 9.33 8.55 2.17
CA PRO A 29 8.28 7.88 1.42
C PRO A 29 7.87 6.53 2.03
N TYR A 30 6.62 6.19 1.79
CA TYR A 30 6.00 4.90 2.06
C TYR A 30 4.85 4.69 1.06
N VAL A 31 4.41 3.44 0.93
CA VAL A 31 3.27 3.03 0.10
C VAL A 31 2.18 2.50 1.02
N VAL A 32 0.93 2.86 0.74
CA VAL A 32 -0.27 2.29 1.35
C VAL A 32 -1.06 1.61 0.26
N VAL A 33 -1.30 0.32 0.42
CA VAL A 33 -2.19 -0.46 -0.46
C VAL A 33 -3.55 -0.54 0.23
N ARG A 34 -4.62 -0.26 -0.51
CA ARG A 34 -6.00 -0.28 -0.01
C ARG A 34 -6.85 -1.21 -0.87
N LEU A 35 -7.71 -2.00 -0.23
CA LEU A 35 -8.68 -2.89 -0.88
C LEU A 35 -9.96 -2.96 -0.05
N GLY A 36 -11.01 -2.25 -0.51
CA GLY A 36 -12.19 -1.99 0.31
C GLY A 36 -11.81 -1.27 1.61
N GLU A 37 -12.30 -1.77 2.74
CA GLU A 37 -11.99 -1.25 4.09
C GLU A 37 -10.59 -1.64 4.60
N GLN A 38 -9.86 -2.51 3.88
CA GLN A 38 -8.51 -2.91 4.28
C GLN A 38 -7.48 -1.89 3.80
N SER A 39 -6.53 -1.57 4.68
CA SER A 39 -5.33 -0.82 4.30
C SER A 39 -4.10 -1.39 4.98
N VAL A 40 -3.04 -1.56 4.21
CA VAL A 40 -1.73 -2.03 4.69
C VAL A 40 -0.65 -1.09 4.19
N LYS A 41 0.34 -0.82 5.04
CA LYS A 41 1.39 0.16 4.79
C LYS A 41 2.75 -0.53 4.84
N CYS A 42 3.63 -0.22 3.87
CA CYS A 42 5.03 -0.65 3.90
C CYS A 42 5.83 0.19 4.91
N ARG A 43 7.06 -0.25 5.21
CA ARG A 43 7.98 0.55 6.02
C ARG A 43 8.24 1.92 5.39
N THR A 44 8.45 2.93 6.24
CA THR A 44 8.88 4.25 5.78
C THR A 44 10.40 4.26 5.62
N VAL A 45 10.89 4.70 4.47
CA VAL A 45 12.32 4.94 4.23
C VAL A 45 12.59 6.42 4.44
N LYS A 46 13.58 6.77 5.26
CA LYS A 46 13.86 8.17 5.62
C LYS A 46 14.71 8.87 4.57
N ARG A 47 14.37 10.12 4.27
CA ARG A 47 15.15 11.07 3.44
C ARG A 47 15.69 10.46 2.14
N ASN A 48 14.86 9.73 1.41
CA ASN A 48 15.28 9.04 0.19
C ASN A 48 14.23 9.20 -0.90
N LEU A 49 14.60 9.78 -2.03
CA LEU A 49 13.70 9.97 -3.18
C LEU A 49 13.70 8.76 -4.12
N ASN A 50 14.57 7.78 -3.88
CA ASN A 50 14.67 6.50 -4.59
C ASN A 50 14.65 5.33 -3.59
N PRO A 51 13.60 5.20 -2.78
CA PRO A 51 13.53 4.17 -1.74
C PRO A 51 13.45 2.78 -2.35
N PHE A 52 14.19 1.82 -1.77
CA PHE A 52 14.02 0.39 -2.02
C PHE A 52 13.37 -0.22 -0.77
N TRP A 53 12.14 -0.70 -0.91
CA TRP A 53 11.39 -1.29 0.20
C TRP A 53 11.57 -2.79 0.22
N ASP A 54 11.31 -3.46 -0.90
CA ASP A 54 11.29 -4.94 -0.98
C ASP A 54 10.30 -5.56 0.02
N ASP A 55 9.18 -4.87 0.25
CA ASP A 55 8.17 -5.27 1.22
C ASP A 55 7.06 -6.09 0.51
N GLU A 56 6.67 -7.24 1.07
CA GLU A 56 5.47 -7.97 0.66
C GLU A 56 4.28 -7.59 1.55
N LEU A 57 3.23 -7.03 0.95
CA LEU A 57 1.98 -6.68 1.62
C LEU A 57 0.87 -7.62 1.15
N THR A 58 0.06 -8.14 2.07
CA THR A 58 -1.04 -9.07 1.73
C THR A 58 -2.38 -8.50 2.19
N LEU A 59 -3.38 -8.54 1.31
CA LEU A 59 -4.76 -8.18 1.61
C LEU A 59 -5.70 -9.34 1.24
N GLY A 60 -6.80 -9.51 1.97
CA GLY A 60 -7.86 -10.42 1.58
C GLY A 60 -8.70 -9.81 0.46
N ILE A 61 -9.02 -10.58 -0.58
CA ILE A 61 -9.93 -10.14 -1.65
C ILE A 61 -11.36 -10.31 -1.14
N PRO A 62 -12.13 -9.24 -0.88
CA PRO A 62 -13.49 -9.36 -0.40
C PRO A 62 -14.35 -10.14 -1.40
N SER A 63 -15.23 -11.01 -0.91
CA SER A 63 -16.18 -11.75 -1.76
C SER A 63 -17.23 -10.85 -2.39
N GLU A 64 -17.53 -9.72 -1.76
CA GLU A 64 -18.54 -8.77 -2.19
C GLU A 64 -17.89 -7.42 -2.49
N THR A 65 -18.09 -6.91 -3.71
CA THR A 65 -17.88 -5.49 -4.00
C THR A 65 -19.01 -4.70 -3.33
N PRO A 66 -18.72 -3.65 -2.53
CA PRO A 66 -19.77 -2.83 -1.94
C PRO A 66 -20.64 -2.26 -3.06
N GLN A 67 -21.96 -2.44 -2.95
CA GLN A 67 -22.90 -1.85 -3.89
C GLN A 67 -22.83 -0.32 -3.77
N LEU A 68 -22.87 0.37 -4.92
CA LEU A 68 -22.97 1.82 -4.94
C LEU A 68 -24.34 2.22 -4.38
N GLU A 69 -24.38 2.83 -3.20
CA GLU A 69 -25.56 3.52 -2.70
C GLU A 69 -25.67 4.88 -3.42
N VAL A 70 -26.80 5.12 -4.08
CA VAL A 70 -27.15 6.38 -4.78
C VAL A 70 -27.96 7.28 -3.86
#